data_AF-A0A3M1NA64-F1
#
_entry.id   AF-A0A3M1NA64-F1
#
_cell.length_a   1.000
_cell.length_b   1.000
_cell.length_c   1.000
_cell.angle_alpha   90.00
_cell.angle_beta   90.00
_cell.angle_gamma   90.00
#
_symmetry.space_group_name_H-M   'P 1'
#
loop_
_entity.id
_entity.type
_entity.pdbx_description
1 polymer ?
#
loop_
_entity_poly.entity_id
_entity_poly.type
_entity_poly.pdbx_seq_one_letter_code
_entity_poly.pdbx_strand_id
1 'polypeptide(L)'
;MEEIRRTCGRRIQGVPEDPSGIVHLLVEESADLFREVVQERKVVYGGTGNLVAMPEFSAPEEVRGLMEMLENESALLYLLEDEDATTEMDVGRVHVRIGSENRRPGLPEEQVRRYSVVSARYRLGDTFGTIGVVGPTRMDYEQVVAFVEAVARYLSHPSDVT
;
A
#
# COMPACT_ATOMS: atom_id res chain seq x y z
N MET A 1 -3.19 21.11 -8.38
CA MET A 1 -1.99 21.23 -7.52
C MET A 1 -0.67 21.04 -8.29
N GLU A 2 -0.59 20.10 -9.24
CA GLU A 2 0.64 19.84 -10.02
C GLU A 2 1.11 21.04 -10.88
N GLU A 3 0.17 21.82 -11.42
CA GLU A 3 0.45 23.03 -12.20
C GLU A 3 1.15 24.12 -11.39
N ILE A 4 0.79 24.26 -10.10
CA ILE A 4 1.44 25.20 -9.17
C ILE A 4 2.87 24.75 -8.90
N ARG A 5 3.10 23.45 -8.66
CA ARG A 5 4.43 22.88 -8.42
C ARG A 5 5.39 23.08 -9.61
N ARG A 6 4.93 22.88 -10.85
CA ARG A 6 5.76 23.10 -12.06
C ARG A 6 6.07 24.57 -12.34
N THR A 7 5.19 25.49 -11.92
CA THR A 7 5.32 26.91 -12.24
C THR A 7 5.86 27.77 -11.09
N CYS A 8 5.93 27.23 -9.86
CA CYS A 8 6.38 27.95 -8.66
C CYS A 8 7.79 28.55 -8.84
N GLY A 9 8.77 27.74 -9.24
CA GLY A 9 10.15 28.21 -9.45
C GLY A 9 10.27 29.33 -10.48
N ARG A 10 9.48 29.27 -11.57
CA ARG A 10 9.46 30.32 -12.60
C ARG A 10 8.78 31.61 -12.14
N ARG A 11 7.81 31.52 -11.20
CA ARG A 11 7.12 32.68 -10.63
C ARG A 11 7.96 33.36 -9.54
N ILE A 12 8.80 32.61 -8.83
CA ILE A 12 9.75 33.14 -7.82
C ILE A 12 10.91 33.92 -8.48
N GLN A 13 11.30 33.58 -9.70
CA GLN A 13 12.36 34.30 -10.44
C GLN A 13 12.03 35.78 -10.76
N GLY A 14 10.77 36.21 -10.62
CA GLY A 14 10.35 37.60 -10.84
C GLY A 14 10.31 38.46 -9.57
N VAL A 15 10.73 37.93 -8.42
CA VAL A 15 10.73 38.66 -7.15
C VAL A 15 11.98 39.54 -7.07
N PRO A 16 11.86 40.86 -6.86
CA PRO A 16 13.01 41.74 -6.70
C PRO A 16 13.84 41.31 -5.48
N GLU A 17 15.16 41.57 -5.51
CA GLU A 17 16.11 41.14 -4.48
C GLU A 17 15.57 41.41 -3.08
N ASP A 18 15.43 40.35 -2.29
CA ASP A 18 14.96 40.40 -0.90
C ASP A 18 16.17 40.53 0.04
N PRO A 19 16.48 41.73 0.57
CA PRO A 19 17.60 41.92 1.47
C PRO A 19 17.41 41.23 2.83
N SER A 20 16.20 40.77 3.17
CA SER A 20 15.92 40.05 4.41
C SER A 20 16.16 38.54 4.30
N GLY A 21 16.26 38.00 3.09
CA GLY A 21 16.43 36.57 2.82
C GLY A 21 15.22 35.70 3.20
N ILE A 22 14.12 36.30 3.68
CA ILE A 22 12.93 35.59 4.17
C ILE A 22 12.21 34.87 3.04
N VAL A 23 12.16 35.46 1.83
CA VAL A 23 11.58 34.81 0.65
C VAL A 23 12.40 33.57 0.28
N HIS A 24 13.73 33.66 0.34
CA HIS A 24 14.61 32.52 0.05
C HIS A 24 14.45 31.41 1.09
N LEU A 25 14.39 31.77 2.38
CA LEU A 25 14.15 30.85 3.49
C LEU A 25 12.80 30.14 3.37
N LEU A 26 11.73 30.90 3.11
CA LEU A 26 10.39 30.30 2.93
C LEU A 26 10.33 29.40 1.71
N VAL A 27 11.03 29.72 0.61
CA VAL A 27 11.07 28.87 -0.59
C VAL A 27 11.85 27.57 -0.33
N GLU A 28 12.99 27.66 0.36
CA GLU A 28 13.79 26.49 0.75
C GLU A 28 13.00 25.57 1.71
N GLU A 29 12.41 26.13 2.77
CA GLU A 29 11.61 25.38 3.74
C GLU A 29 10.27 24.89 3.14
N SER A 30 9.72 25.60 2.15
CA SER A 30 8.49 25.15 1.48
C SER A 30 8.70 23.87 0.67
N ALA A 31 9.91 23.59 0.18
CA ALA A 31 10.20 22.36 -0.54
C ALA A 31 10.02 21.11 0.36
N ASP A 32 10.17 21.27 1.67
CA ASP A 32 9.94 20.23 2.67
C ASP A 32 8.46 20.13 3.04
N LEU A 33 7.79 21.28 3.27
CA LEU A 33 6.34 21.34 3.48
C LEU A 33 5.53 20.79 2.30
N PHE A 34 5.97 21.01 1.06
CA PHE A 34 5.35 20.47 -0.16
C PHE A 34 5.84 19.05 -0.51
N ARG A 35 6.91 18.56 0.12
CA ARG A 35 7.26 17.14 0.10
C ARG A 35 6.23 16.31 0.89
N GLU A 36 5.60 16.91 1.89
CA GLU A 36 4.66 16.28 2.82
C GLU A 36 3.19 16.31 2.35
N VAL A 37 2.96 16.31 1.03
CA VAL A 37 1.71 15.80 0.43
C VAL A 37 2.02 14.72 -0.61
N VAL A 38 3.10 13.97 -0.39
CA VAL A 38 3.11 12.57 -0.83
C VAL A 38 2.12 11.90 0.11
N GLN A 39 0.97 11.43 -0.39
CA GLN A 39 0.06 10.61 0.39
C GLN A 39 0.89 9.53 1.10
N GLU A 40 1.05 9.64 2.42
CA GLU A 40 1.75 8.62 3.19
C GLU A 40 0.98 7.32 2.97
N ARG A 41 1.55 6.45 2.15
CA ARG A 41 1.00 5.12 1.89
C ARG A 41 1.28 4.31 3.15
N LYS A 42 0.27 4.17 3.98
CA LYS A 42 0.33 3.45 5.24
C LYS A 42 -0.35 2.11 5.09
N VAL A 43 0.25 1.07 5.66
CA VAL A 43 -0.38 -0.25 5.78
C VAL A 43 -0.76 -0.51 7.22
N VAL A 44 -1.97 -1.04 7.42
CA VAL A 44 -2.42 -1.56 8.71
C VAL A 44 -2.66 -3.05 8.54
N TYR A 45 -2.03 -3.85 9.39
CA TYR A 45 -2.12 -5.31 9.31
C TYR A 45 -2.34 -5.92 10.70
N GLY A 46 -2.82 -7.16 10.70
CA GLY A 46 -3.07 -7.95 11.90
C GLY A 46 -3.16 -9.43 11.55
N GLY A 47 -3.37 -10.28 12.56
CA GLY A 47 -3.47 -11.73 12.34
C GLY A 47 -2.12 -12.45 12.25
N THR A 48 -1.00 -11.79 12.57
CA THR A 48 0.34 -12.41 12.64
C THR A 48 0.37 -13.68 13.49
N GLY A 49 -0.33 -13.69 14.62
CA GLY A 49 -0.42 -14.88 15.47
C GLY A 49 -1.09 -16.08 14.78
N ASN A 50 -2.04 -15.83 13.87
CA ASN A 50 -2.69 -16.88 13.09
C ASN A 50 -1.73 -17.46 12.05
N LEU A 51 -0.90 -16.62 11.42
CA LEU A 51 0.12 -17.08 10.46
C LEU A 51 1.18 -17.95 11.14
N VAL A 52 1.72 -17.51 12.27
CA VAL A 52 2.76 -18.27 13.01
C VAL A 52 2.24 -19.64 13.49
N ALA A 53 0.94 -19.78 13.72
CA ALA A 53 0.34 -21.05 14.13
C ALA A 53 0.14 -22.06 12.98
N MET A 54 0.35 -21.66 11.72
CA MET A 54 0.14 -22.55 10.57
C MET A 54 1.30 -23.54 10.40
N PRO A 55 1.05 -24.76 9.90
CA PRO A 55 2.08 -25.78 9.69
C PRO A 55 3.26 -25.32 8.82
N GLU A 56 3.01 -24.42 7.87
CA GLU A 56 4.00 -23.83 6.97
C GLU A 56 5.10 -23.03 7.71
N PHE A 57 4.82 -22.57 8.94
CA PHE A 57 5.77 -21.80 9.76
C PHE A 57 6.29 -22.60 10.97
N SER A 58 6.32 -23.93 10.87
CA SER A 58 6.77 -24.80 11.96
C SER A 58 8.28 -24.75 12.23
N ALA A 59 9.09 -24.30 11.26
CA ALA A 59 10.54 -24.20 11.39
C ALA A 59 10.97 -22.78 11.82
N PRO A 60 11.99 -22.64 12.69
CA PRO A 60 12.46 -21.33 13.16
C PRO A 60 12.87 -20.37 12.03
N GLU A 61 13.40 -20.90 10.93
CA GLU A 61 13.79 -20.13 9.75
C GLU A 61 12.58 -19.52 9.03
N GLU A 62 11.46 -20.24 8.98
CA GLU A 62 10.21 -19.77 8.37
C GLU A 62 9.60 -18.64 9.20
N VAL A 63 9.56 -18.81 10.53
CA VAL A 63 9.09 -17.76 11.44
C VAL A 63 9.97 -16.52 11.34
N ARG A 64 11.29 -16.69 11.25
CA ARG A 64 12.22 -15.56 11.06
C ARG A 64 11.92 -14.81 9.78
N GLY A 65 11.79 -15.52 8.65
CA GLY A 65 11.47 -14.88 7.36
C GLY A 65 10.14 -14.14 7.36
N LEU A 66 9.14 -14.66 8.09
CA LEU A 66 7.87 -13.96 8.30
C LEU A 66 8.04 -12.68 9.10
N MET A 67 8.78 -12.72 10.22
CA MET A 67 9.02 -11.53 11.04
C MET A 67 9.80 -10.46 10.28
N GLU A 68 10.84 -10.83 9.53
CA GLU A 68 11.60 -9.91 8.67
C GLU A 68 10.70 -9.21 7.64
N MET A 69 9.74 -9.94 7.05
CA MET A 69 8.77 -9.37 6.12
C MET A 69 7.79 -8.40 6.80
N LEU A 70 7.33 -8.72 8.01
CA LEU A 70 6.38 -7.90 8.77
C LEU A 70 7.00 -6.63 9.35
N GLU A 71 8.27 -6.69 9.76
CA GLU A 71 9.03 -5.53 10.22
C GLU A 71 9.29 -4.51 9.10
N ASN A 72 9.27 -4.95 7.85
CA ASN A 72 9.43 -4.10 6.68
C ASN A 72 8.07 -3.61 6.17
N GLU A 73 7.61 -2.46 6.67
CA GLU A 73 6.33 -1.85 6.27
C GLU A 73 6.26 -1.59 4.75
N SER A 74 7.38 -1.17 4.14
CA SER A 74 7.47 -0.97 2.70
C SER A 74 7.25 -2.27 1.93
N ALA A 75 7.76 -3.40 2.43
CA ALA A 75 7.56 -4.70 1.80
C ALA A 75 6.10 -5.12 1.79
N LEU A 76 5.39 -4.92 2.90
CA LEU A 76 3.95 -5.16 2.99
C LEU A 76 3.16 -4.26 2.05
N LEU A 77 3.56 -2.99 1.96
CA LEU A 77 2.93 -2.04 1.03
C LEU A 77 3.04 -2.52 -0.41
N TYR A 78 4.26 -2.82 -0.87
CA TYR A 78 4.50 -3.34 -2.22
C TYR A 78 3.85 -4.70 -2.47
N LEU A 79 3.75 -5.53 -1.41
CA LEU A 79 3.11 -6.82 -1.48
C LEU A 79 1.59 -6.69 -1.63
N LEU A 80 0.95 -5.69 -1.03
CA LEU A 80 -0.48 -5.42 -1.18
C LEU A 80 -0.81 -4.54 -2.40
N GLU A 81 0.15 -3.79 -2.93
CA GLU A 81 -0.04 -2.97 -4.11
C GLU A 81 -0.31 -3.82 -5.36
N ASP A 82 -1.50 -3.59 -5.89
CA ASP A 82 -1.97 -4.16 -7.14
C ASP A 82 -1.84 -3.13 -8.26
N GLU A 83 -0.94 -3.41 -9.19
CA GLU A 83 -0.67 -2.55 -10.36
C GLU A 83 -1.72 -2.73 -11.45
N ASP A 84 -2.49 -3.82 -11.42
CA ASP A 84 -3.53 -4.11 -12.41
C ASP A 84 -4.85 -3.44 -12.02
N ALA A 85 -5.10 -3.24 -10.72
CA ALA A 85 -6.28 -2.57 -10.19
C ALA A 85 -6.13 -1.04 -10.20
N THR A 86 -6.12 -0.42 -11.38
CA THR A 86 -5.86 1.03 -11.56
C THR A 86 -7.11 1.87 -11.79
N THR A 87 -8.25 1.24 -12.04
CA THR A 87 -9.47 1.93 -12.48
C THR A 87 -10.60 1.82 -11.46
N GLU A 88 -11.60 2.69 -11.57
CA GLU A 88 -12.83 2.57 -10.75
C GLU A 88 -13.58 1.26 -11.01
N MET A 89 -13.38 0.65 -12.19
CA MET A 89 -14.01 -0.63 -12.56
C MET A 89 -13.42 -1.82 -11.78
N ASP A 90 -12.28 -1.64 -11.11
CA ASP A 90 -11.62 -2.67 -10.31
C ASP A 90 -12.08 -2.65 -8.84
N VAL A 91 -12.94 -1.70 -8.45
CA VAL A 91 -13.52 -1.67 -7.10
C VAL A 91 -14.36 -2.92 -6.86
N GLY A 92 -14.02 -3.66 -5.81
CA GLY A 92 -14.66 -4.93 -5.45
C GLY A 92 -14.24 -6.12 -6.32
N ARG A 93 -13.37 -5.94 -7.32
CA ARG A 93 -12.75 -7.05 -8.04
C ARG A 93 -11.63 -7.64 -7.18
N VAL A 94 -11.63 -8.97 -7.03
CA VAL A 94 -10.56 -9.67 -6.32
C VAL A 94 -9.45 -10.04 -7.29
N HIS A 95 -8.22 -9.80 -6.84
CA HIS A 95 -6.99 -10.17 -7.50
C HIS A 95 -6.23 -11.15 -6.60
N VAL A 96 -5.70 -12.21 -7.19
CA VAL A 96 -4.97 -13.26 -6.48
C VAL A 96 -3.59 -13.35 -7.10
N ARG A 97 -2.55 -13.22 -6.28
CA ARG A 97 -1.16 -13.44 -6.65
C ARG A 97 -0.56 -14.55 -5.81
N ILE A 98 0.04 -15.54 -6.45
CA ILE A 98 0.54 -16.76 -5.81
C ILE A 98 2.05 -16.87 -6.00
N GLY A 99 2.79 -16.85 -4.89
CA GLY A 99 4.21 -17.12 -4.85
C GLY A 99 5.04 -16.27 -5.81
N SER A 100 5.45 -16.84 -6.94
CA SER A 100 6.30 -16.15 -7.92
C SER A 100 5.68 -14.91 -8.55
N GLU A 101 4.35 -14.79 -8.53
CA GLU A 101 3.63 -13.61 -9.02
C GLU A 101 3.82 -12.38 -8.12
N ASN A 102 4.29 -12.57 -6.89
CA ASN A 102 4.58 -11.48 -5.95
C ASN A 102 5.92 -10.78 -6.22
N ARG A 103 6.63 -11.13 -7.30
CA ARG A 103 7.95 -10.58 -7.61
C ARG A 103 7.84 -9.07 -7.86
N ARG A 104 8.52 -8.27 -7.03
CA ARG A 104 8.62 -6.81 -7.16
C ARG A 104 10.08 -6.34 -7.12
N PRO A 105 10.44 -5.27 -7.85
CA PRO A 105 11.74 -4.62 -7.66
C PRO A 105 11.90 -4.16 -6.20
N GLY A 106 13.04 -4.49 -5.58
CA GLY A 106 13.33 -4.10 -4.20
C GLY A 106 12.86 -5.09 -3.12
N LEU A 107 12.19 -6.19 -3.48
CA LEU A 107 11.87 -7.27 -2.54
C LEU A 107 12.70 -8.54 -2.82
N PRO A 108 13.27 -9.18 -1.79
CA PRO A 108 13.93 -10.48 -1.95
C PRO A 108 12.95 -11.54 -2.43
N GLU A 109 13.27 -12.13 -3.59
CA GLU A 109 12.40 -13.09 -4.28
C GLU A 109 12.08 -14.32 -3.43
N GLU A 110 13.04 -14.76 -2.62
CA GLU A 110 12.91 -15.88 -1.69
C GLU A 110 11.92 -15.64 -0.55
N GLN A 111 11.70 -14.38 -0.16
CA GLN A 111 10.72 -14.01 0.86
C GLN A 111 9.31 -14.00 0.26
N VAL A 112 9.10 -13.32 -0.87
CA VAL A 112 7.76 -13.14 -1.45
C VAL A 112 7.16 -14.40 -2.10
N ARG A 113 8.01 -15.34 -2.55
CA ARG A 113 7.57 -16.60 -3.19
C ARG A 113 6.82 -17.56 -2.28
N ARG A 114 6.96 -17.41 -0.96
CA ARG A 114 6.33 -18.29 0.03
C ARG A 114 4.89 -17.89 0.34
N TYR A 115 4.50 -16.68 -0.06
CA TYR A 115 3.21 -16.11 0.27
C TYR A 115 2.27 -16.08 -0.93
N SER A 116 0.97 -16.01 -0.65
CA SER A 116 -0.06 -15.59 -1.58
C SER A 116 -0.71 -14.33 -1.05
N VAL A 117 -1.15 -13.48 -1.98
CA VAL A 117 -1.85 -12.24 -1.70
C VAL A 117 -3.20 -12.31 -2.40
N VAL A 118 -4.27 -12.20 -1.64
CA VAL A 118 -5.61 -11.98 -2.17
C VAL A 118 -6.01 -10.57 -1.80
N SER A 119 -6.22 -9.72 -2.78
CA SER A 119 -6.50 -8.29 -2.57
C SER A 119 -7.69 -7.82 -3.39
N ALA A 120 -8.36 -6.78 -2.91
CA ALA A 120 -9.39 -6.07 -3.66
C ALA A 120 -9.31 -4.58 -3.35
N ARG A 121 -9.58 -3.77 -4.37
CA ARG A 121 -9.67 -2.32 -4.24
C ARG A 121 -11.04 -1.93 -3.68
N TYR A 122 -11.07 -0.98 -2.76
CA TYR A 122 -12.31 -0.40 -2.22
C TYR A 122 -12.28 1.12 -2.35
N ARG A 123 -13.46 1.74 -2.30
CA ARG A 123 -13.61 3.20 -2.40
C ARG A 123 -14.35 3.76 -1.19
N LEU A 124 -13.67 4.54 -0.36
CA LEU A 124 -14.28 5.23 0.76
C LEU A 124 -14.40 6.74 0.44
N GLY A 125 -15.62 7.18 0.12
CA GLY A 125 -15.85 8.54 -0.38
C GLY A 125 -15.09 8.77 -1.69
N ASP A 126 -14.18 9.74 -1.70
CA ASP A 126 -13.34 10.09 -2.85
C ASP A 126 -11.95 9.43 -2.81
N THR A 127 -11.69 8.56 -1.82
CA THR A 127 -10.39 7.88 -1.64
C THR A 127 -10.48 6.41 -1.99
N PHE A 128 -9.45 5.90 -2.66
CA PHE A 128 -9.28 4.47 -2.91
C PHE A 128 -8.29 3.87 -1.93
N GLY A 129 -8.58 2.65 -1.49
CA GLY A 129 -7.66 1.83 -0.72
C GLY A 129 -7.66 0.40 -1.21
N THR A 130 -6.73 -0.39 -0.69
CA THR A 130 -6.65 -1.83 -0.96
C THR A 130 -6.80 -2.58 0.36
N ILE A 131 -7.63 -3.61 0.35
CA ILE A 131 -7.69 -4.60 1.42
C ILE A 131 -7.21 -5.93 0.88
N GLY A 132 -6.53 -6.72 1.70
CA GLY A 132 -6.14 -8.06 1.30
C GLY A 132 -5.75 -8.96 2.46
N VAL A 133 -5.60 -10.23 2.13
CA VAL A 133 -5.12 -11.28 3.01
C VAL A 133 -3.80 -11.79 2.45
N VAL A 134 -2.78 -11.84 3.32
CA VAL A 134 -1.50 -12.47 3.04
C VAL A 134 -1.47 -13.81 3.78
N GLY A 135 -1.15 -14.88 3.06
CA GLY A 135 -1.13 -16.24 3.60
C GLY A 135 -0.09 -17.12 2.93
N PRO A 136 0.07 -18.38 3.35
CA PRO A 136 0.90 -19.35 2.63
C PRO A 136 0.32 -19.64 1.23
N THR A 137 1.12 -20.24 0.37
CA THR A 137 0.67 -20.69 -0.97
C THR A 137 -0.38 -21.79 -0.97
N ARG A 138 -0.62 -22.42 0.19
CA ARG A 138 -1.69 -23.41 0.39
C ARG A 138 -2.70 -22.88 1.41
N MET A 139 -3.53 -21.96 0.98
CA MET A 139 -4.63 -21.41 1.77
C MET A 139 -5.98 -21.77 1.16
N ASP A 140 -7.06 -21.59 1.91
CA ASP A 140 -8.43 -21.73 1.41
C ASP A 140 -8.80 -20.50 0.55
N TYR A 141 -8.45 -20.57 -0.74
CA TYR A 141 -8.69 -19.46 -1.66
C TYR A 141 -10.18 -19.15 -1.82
N GLU A 142 -11.06 -20.15 -1.76
CA GLU A 142 -12.50 -19.93 -1.92
C GLU A 142 -13.03 -19.06 -0.78
N GLN A 143 -12.72 -19.43 0.46
CA GLN A 143 -13.12 -18.67 1.64
C GLN A 143 -12.48 -17.27 1.66
N VAL A 144 -11.18 -17.18 1.36
CA VAL A 144 -10.46 -15.90 1.43
C VAL A 144 -10.91 -14.93 0.33
N VAL A 145 -11.12 -15.41 -0.91
CA VAL A 145 -11.64 -14.59 -2.01
C VAL A 145 -13.02 -14.05 -1.65
N ALA A 146 -13.94 -14.90 -1.19
CA ALA A 146 -15.27 -14.48 -0.79
C ALA A 146 -15.23 -13.44 0.35
N PHE A 147 -14.36 -13.64 1.33
CA PHE A 147 -14.17 -12.70 2.45
C PHE A 147 -13.65 -11.34 1.97
N VAL A 148 -12.54 -11.32 1.23
CA VAL A 148 -11.93 -10.08 0.72
C VAL A 148 -12.91 -9.31 -0.16
N GLU A 149 -13.64 -10.00 -1.03
CA GLU A 149 -14.66 -9.40 -1.89
C GLU A 149 -15.79 -8.76 -1.07
N ALA A 150 -16.32 -9.48 -0.08
CA ALA A 150 -17.40 -8.98 0.77
C ALA A 150 -16.97 -7.74 1.55
N VAL A 151 -15.77 -7.75 2.14
CA VAL A 151 -15.27 -6.60 2.91
C VAL A 151 -14.96 -5.41 2.00
N ALA A 152 -14.38 -5.62 0.82
CA ALA A 152 -14.13 -4.54 -0.13
C ALA A 152 -15.43 -3.85 -0.59
N ARG A 153 -16.48 -4.63 -0.83
CA ARG A 153 -17.82 -4.08 -1.14
C ARG A 153 -18.42 -3.32 0.03
N TYR A 154 -18.34 -3.88 1.24
CA TYR A 154 -18.82 -3.25 2.46
C TYR A 154 -18.14 -1.90 2.72
N LEU A 155 -16.81 -1.84 2.62
CA LEU A 155 -16.05 -0.60 2.75
C LEU A 155 -16.40 0.42 1.66
N SER A 156 -16.84 -0.06 0.50
CA SER A 156 -17.25 0.81 -0.61
C SER A 156 -18.67 1.38 -0.46
N HIS A 157 -19.53 0.72 0.31
CA HIS A 157 -20.92 1.10 0.56
C HIS A 157 -21.27 0.93 2.05
N PRO A 158 -20.72 1.78 2.94
CA PRO A 158 -20.94 1.64 4.39
C PRO A 158 -22.40 1.89 4.84
N SER A 159 -23.32 2.23 3.92
CA SER A 159 -24.69 2.65 4.23
C SER A 159 -25.73 1.51 4.21
N ASP A 160 -25.40 0.29 3.79
CA ASP A 160 -26.38 -0.77 3.49
C ASP A 160 -26.63 -1.78 4.63
N VAL A 161 -26.11 -1.54 5.83
CA VAL A 161 -26.37 -2.43 6.99
C VAL A 161 -26.75 -1.60 8.22
N THR A 162 -28.06 -1.39 8.39
CA THR A 162 -28.69 -1.08 9.69
C THR A 162 -30.02 -1.80 9.76
#